data_AF-A0A2W7KMY1-F1
#
_entry.id   AF-A0A2W7KMY1-F1
#
_cell.length_a   1.000
_cell.length_b   1.000
_cell.length_c   1.000
_cell.angle_alpha   90.00
_cell.angle_beta   90.00
_cell.angle_gamma   90.00
#
_symmetry.space_group_name_H-M   'P 1'
#
loop_
_entity.id
_entity.type
_entity.pdbx_description
1 polymer ?
#
loop_
_entity_poly.entity_id
_entity_poly.type
_entity_poly.pdbx_seq_one_letter_code
_entity_poly.pdbx_strand_id
1 'polypeptide(L)'
;MNLNTLFEQVGAGKVRALELLSLEGGFYLLRAMADAGPVTLSDDHGQAVRFRSITQLRQVLAGLPPVPCMLVQHVVHDEMCGQGDGPVAPLRVPVTLDEQW
;
A
#
# COMPACT_ATOMS: atom_id res chain seq x y z
N MET A 1 -9.63 -1.80 -7.84
CA MET A 1 -10.77 -1.75 -6.88
C MET A 1 -10.98 -0.29 -6.51
N ASN A 2 -12.22 0.21 -6.37
CA ASN A 2 -12.45 1.60 -5.93
C ASN A 2 -12.50 1.71 -4.38
N LEU A 3 -12.63 2.94 -3.87
CA LEU A 3 -12.60 3.22 -2.44
C LEU A 3 -13.78 2.59 -1.67
N ASN A 4 -15.00 2.65 -2.21
CA ASN A 4 -16.18 2.08 -1.55
C ASN A 4 -16.04 0.56 -1.40
N THR A 5 -15.64 -0.13 -2.47
CA THR A 5 -15.40 -1.57 -2.42
C THR A 5 -14.28 -1.93 -1.45
N LEU A 6 -13.25 -1.08 -1.30
CA LEU A 6 -12.20 -1.30 -0.31
C LEU A 6 -12.78 -1.29 1.11
N PHE A 7 -13.59 -0.28 1.45
CA PHE A 7 -14.24 -0.17 2.76
C PHE A 7 -15.14 -1.38 3.06
N GLU A 8 -15.97 -1.77 2.09
CA GLU A 8 -16.85 -2.93 2.20
C GLU A 8 -16.04 -4.22 2.43
N GLN A 9 -14.95 -4.43 1.69
CA GLN A 9 -14.15 -5.65 1.80
C GLN A 9 -13.30 -5.71 3.07
N VAL A 10 -12.80 -4.58 3.56
CA VAL A 10 -12.14 -4.50 4.86
C VAL A 10 -13.16 -4.76 5.98
N GLY A 11 -14.32 -4.12 5.94
CA GLY A 11 -15.40 -4.35 6.91
C GLY A 11 -15.92 -5.79 6.93
N ALA A 12 -15.93 -6.46 5.77
CA ALA A 12 -16.27 -7.87 5.64
C ALA A 12 -15.12 -8.85 5.95
N GLY A 13 -13.92 -8.34 6.32
CA GLY A 13 -12.74 -9.18 6.62
C GLY A 13 -12.14 -9.90 5.40
N LYS A 14 -12.51 -9.53 4.18
CA LYS A 14 -12.01 -10.10 2.91
C LYS A 14 -10.66 -9.50 2.51
N VAL A 15 -10.37 -8.29 2.96
CA VAL A 15 -9.05 -7.67 2.87
C VAL A 15 -8.45 -7.65 4.26
N ARG A 16 -7.35 -8.39 4.46
CA ARG A 16 -6.73 -8.58 5.79
C ARG A 16 -5.51 -7.69 6.02
N ALA A 17 -4.97 -7.11 4.96
CA ALA A 17 -3.83 -6.21 5.02
C ALA A 17 -3.83 -5.28 3.81
N LEU A 18 -3.15 -4.15 3.97
CA LEU A 18 -2.87 -3.19 2.90
C LEU A 18 -1.36 -3.09 2.67
N GLU A 19 -0.98 -2.81 1.44
CA GLU A 19 0.37 -2.44 1.06
C GLU A 19 0.35 -1.05 0.43
N LEU A 20 1.18 -0.15 0.93
CA LEU A 20 1.47 1.13 0.32
C LEU A 20 2.79 0.98 -0.45
N LEU A 21 2.71 0.80 -1.77
CA LEU A 21 3.90 0.68 -2.61
C LEU A 21 4.53 2.05 -2.81
N SER A 22 5.80 2.21 -2.41
CA SER A 22 6.62 3.36 -2.79
C SER A 22 7.21 3.12 -4.18
N LEU A 23 6.93 4.02 -5.12
CA LEU A 23 7.39 3.91 -6.50
C LEU A 23 8.35 5.03 -6.87
N GLU A 24 9.22 4.72 -7.83
CA GLU A 24 10.07 5.70 -8.51
C GLU A 24 9.23 6.88 -9.01
N GLY A 25 9.69 8.11 -8.74
CA GLY A 25 8.92 9.33 -9.00
C GLY A 25 8.18 9.91 -7.78
N GLY A 26 8.35 9.34 -6.59
CA GLY A 26 7.97 9.98 -5.32
C GLY A 26 6.46 9.95 -5.02
N PHE A 27 5.78 8.90 -5.46
CA PHE A 27 4.36 8.68 -5.15
C PHE A 27 4.13 7.25 -4.71
N TYR A 28 2.95 7.03 -4.12
CA TYR A 28 2.55 5.75 -3.59
C TYR A 28 1.29 5.22 -4.26
N LEU A 29 1.20 3.89 -4.38
CA LEU A 29 -0.02 3.18 -4.76
C LEU A 29 -0.49 2.30 -3.62
N LEU A 30 -1.80 2.32 -3.34
CA LEU A 30 -2.39 1.44 -2.34
C LEU A 30 -2.83 0.12 -2.98
N ARG A 31 -2.49 -1.00 -2.35
CA ARG A 31 -2.97 -2.34 -2.72
C ARG A 31 -3.67 -2.99 -1.53
N ALA A 32 -4.80 -3.64 -1.82
CA ALA A 32 -5.52 -4.47 -0.89
C ALA A 32 -5.07 -5.93 -1.04
N MET A 33 -4.67 -6.55 0.05
CA MET A 33 -4.30 -7.97 0.08
C MET A 33 -5.58 -8.81 0.22
N ALA A 34 -6.20 -9.13 -0.91
CA ALA A 34 -7.39 -9.99 -0.99
C ALA A 34 -6.99 -11.46 -1.22
N ASP A 35 -7.93 -12.39 -1.04
CA ASP A 35 -7.67 -13.83 -1.19
C ASP A 35 -7.22 -14.22 -2.61
N ALA A 36 -7.72 -13.54 -3.64
CA ALA A 36 -7.31 -13.75 -5.04
C ALA A 36 -5.95 -13.13 -5.37
N GLY A 37 -5.31 -12.47 -4.40
CA GLY A 37 -4.08 -11.72 -4.56
C GLY A 37 -4.27 -10.21 -4.40
N PRO A 38 -3.17 -9.47 -4.53
CA PRO A 38 -3.16 -8.03 -4.29
C PRO A 38 -3.88 -7.23 -5.39
N VAL A 39 -4.79 -6.34 -4.99
CA VAL A 39 -5.60 -5.52 -5.90
C VAL A 39 -5.33 -4.03 -5.66
N THR A 40 -4.95 -3.31 -6.71
CA THR A 40 -4.65 -1.87 -6.63
C THR A 40 -5.92 -1.03 -6.47
N LEU A 41 -5.83 0.03 -5.66
CA LEU A 41 -6.85 1.06 -5.55
C LEU A 41 -6.88 1.91 -6.83
N SER A 42 -8.05 2.04 -7.42
CA SER A 42 -8.29 2.78 -8.66
C SER A 42 -9.36 3.86 -8.44
N ASP A 43 -9.26 4.93 -9.20
CA ASP A 43 -10.29 5.97 -9.30
C ASP A 43 -11.49 5.50 -10.14
N ASP A 44 -12.47 6.40 -10.33
CA ASP A 44 -13.69 6.13 -11.09
C ASP A 44 -13.44 5.91 -12.60
N HIS A 45 -12.26 6.27 -13.09
CA HIS A 45 -11.81 6.00 -14.46
C HIS A 45 -11.01 4.69 -14.57
N GLY A 46 -10.84 3.94 -13.47
CA GLY A 46 -10.06 2.72 -13.41
C GLY A 46 -8.55 2.94 -13.33
N GLN A 47 -8.08 4.19 -13.21
CA GLN A 47 -6.66 4.50 -13.09
C GLN A 47 -6.19 4.35 -11.65
N ALA A 48 -4.96 3.89 -11.43
CA ALA A 48 -4.41 3.73 -10.09
C ALA A 48 -4.33 5.08 -9.36
N VAL A 49 -4.86 5.15 -8.14
CA VAL A 49 -4.81 6.36 -7.31
C VAL A 49 -3.37 6.58 -6.84
N ARG A 50 -2.83 7.75 -7.17
CA ARG A 50 -1.48 8.17 -6.75
C ARG A 50 -1.55 9.03 -5.50
N PHE A 51 -0.99 8.53 -4.41
CA PHE A 51 -0.81 9.30 -3.18
C PHE A 51 0.55 9.97 -3.18
N ARG A 52 0.61 11.24 -2.76
CA ARG A 52 1.87 12.00 -2.63
C ARG A 52 2.47 11.95 -1.23
N SER A 53 1.68 11.53 -0.24
CA SER A 53 2.13 11.40 1.14
C SER A 53 1.29 10.39 1.93
N ILE A 54 1.83 9.91 3.05
CA ILE A 54 1.09 9.08 4.02
C ILE A 54 -0.03 9.88 4.66
N THR A 55 0.14 11.20 4.86
CA THR A 55 -0.92 12.08 5.36
C THR A 55 -2.14 12.08 4.42
N GLN A 56 -1.92 12.24 3.11
CA GLN A 56 -3.00 12.17 2.13
C GLN A 56 -3.70 10.81 2.17
N LEU A 57 -2.93 9.71 2.30
CA LEU A 57 -3.49 8.38 2.44
C LEU A 57 -4.41 8.27 3.67
N ARG A 58 -3.98 8.75 4.83
CA ARG A 58 -4.78 8.73 6.07
C ARG A 58 -6.09 9.48 5.89
N GLN A 59 -6.06 10.67 5.30
CA GLN A 59 -7.25 11.47 5.03
C GLN A 59 -8.24 10.75 4.10
N VAL A 60 -7.75 10.10 3.06
CA VAL A 60 -8.60 9.33 2.12
C VAL A 60 -9.17 8.08 2.76
N LEU A 61 -8.43 7.44 3.67
CA LEU A 61 -8.86 6.24 4.39
C LEU A 61 -9.53 6.55 5.74
N ALA A 62 -9.85 7.81 6.02
CA ALA A 62 -10.51 8.19 7.26
C ALA A 62 -11.84 7.42 7.41
N GLY A 63 -12.03 6.81 8.58
CA GLY A 63 -13.20 5.95 8.86
C GLY A 63 -13.09 4.50 8.37
N LEU A 64 -11.98 4.11 7.73
CA LEU A 64 -11.73 2.70 7.41
C LEU A 64 -11.57 1.90 8.72
N PRO A 65 -12.17 0.70 8.84
CA PRO A 65 -11.93 -0.16 9.99
C PRO A 65 -10.43 -0.50 10.15
N PRO A 66 -9.96 -0.78 11.37
CA PRO A 66 -8.55 -1.09 11.60
C PRO A 66 -8.07 -2.25 10.72
N VAL A 67 -7.03 -1.99 9.93
CA VAL A 67 -6.38 -2.98 9.06
C VAL A 67 -4.87 -2.72 9.03
N PRO A 68 -4.02 -3.77 9.16
CA PRO A 68 -2.58 -3.61 9.02
C PRO A 68 -2.21 -3.00 7.68
N CYS A 69 -1.28 -2.04 7.68
CA CYS A 69 -0.75 -1.45 6.46
C CYS A 69 0.77 -1.44 6.50
N MET A 70 1.40 -1.89 5.41
CA MET A 70 2.85 -1.90 5.25
C MET A 70 3.25 -0.98 4.11
N LEU A 71 4.14 -0.02 4.36
CA LEU A 71 4.92 0.64 3.33
C LEU A 71 5.90 -0.38 2.75
N VAL A 72 5.83 -0.59 1.44
CA VAL A 72 6.68 -1.54 0.73
C VAL A 72 7.49 -0.77 -0.30
N GLN A 73 8.82 -0.79 -0.17
CA GLN A 73 9.74 -0.20 -1.11
C GLN A 73 10.54 -1.32 -1.78
N HIS A 74 10.40 -1.43 -3.10
CA HIS A 74 11.20 -2.35 -3.88
C HIS A 74 12.61 -1.77 -3.98
N VAL A 75 13.60 -2.55 -3.58
CA VAL A 75 15.00 -2.20 -3.75
C VAL A 75 15.35 -2.48 -5.21
N VAL A 76 15.61 -1.44 -6.00
CA VAL A 76 15.94 -1.54 -7.42
C VAL A 76 17.45 -1.54 -7.69
N HIS A 77 18.29 -1.50 -6.66
CA HIS A 77 19.75 -1.47 -6.83
C HIS A 77 20.42 -2.55 -5.98
N ASP A 78 20.95 -3.56 -6.67
CA ASP A 78 21.98 -4.47 -6.16
C ASP A 78 23.36 -3.98 -6.65
N GLU A 79 23.65 -2.70 -6.41
CA GLU A 79 24.88 -2.09 -6.92
C GLU A 79 25.58 -1.30 -5.81
N MET A 80 26.16 -2.02 -4.86
CA MET A 80 27.32 -1.56 -4.09
C MET A 80 28.06 -2.73 -3.44
N CYS A 81 29.27 -2.98 -3.94
CA CYS A 81 30.30 -3.95 -3.58
C CYS A 81 30.08 -4.81 -2.32
N GLY A 82 29.81 -6.11 -2.52
CA GLY A 82 30.34 -7.16 -1.63
C GLY A 82 29.37 -7.97 -0.77
N GLN A 83 28.08 -8.11 -1.11
CA GLN A 83 27.19 -9.03 -0.39
C GLN A 83 26.34 -9.91 -1.33
N GLY A 84 26.50 -11.24 -1.17
CA GLY A 84 25.58 -12.35 -1.46
C GLY A 84 24.73 -12.33 -2.74
N ASP A 85 24.91 -13.34 -3.60
CA ASP A 85 24.12 -13.68 -4.82
C ASP A 85 22.62 -14.01 -4.57
N GLY A 86 21.91 -13.21 -3.78
CA GLY A 86 20.52 -13.47 -3.38
C GLY A 86 19.58 -12.32 -3.72
N PRO A 87 18.31 -12.60 -4.10
CA PRO A 87 17.32 -11.55 -4.29
C PRO A 87 17.12 -10.76 -2.99
N VAL A 88 17.35 -9.46 -3.04
CA VAL A 88 17.10 -8.55 -1.90
C VAL A 88 15.60 -8.48 -1.67
N ALA A 89 15.16 -8.89 -0.47
CA ALA A 89 13.77 -8.76 -0.08
C ALA A 89 13.37 -7.27 -0.04
N PRO A 90 12.14 -6.89 -0.46
CA PRO A 90 11.72 -5.51 -0.41
C PRO A 90 11.70 -5.01 1.03
N LEU A 91 12.05 -3.74 1.22
CA LEU A 91 11.94 -3.08 2.52
C LEU A 91 10.45 -2.95 2.87
N ARG A 92 10.08 -3.39 4.08
CA ARG A 92 8.70 -3.33 4.58
C ARG A 92 8.69 -2.62 5.92
N VAL A 93 7.92 -1.54 6.03
CA VAL A 93 7.79 -0.73 7.25
C VAL A 93 6.31 -0.61 7.62
N PRO A 94 5.89 -0.94 8.85
CA PRO A 94 4.50 -0.75 9.26
C PRO A 94 4.14 0.73 9.26
N VAL A 95 2.94 1.04 8.76
CA VAL A 95 2.38 2.40 8.79
C VAL A 95 1.03 2.39 9.49
N THR A 96 0.87 3.27 10.47
CA THR A 96 -0.41 3.47 11.16
C THR A 96 -1.34 4.30 10.29
N LEU A 97 -2.55 3.80 10.06
CA LEU A 97 -3.61 4.48 9.29
C LEU A 97 -4.50 5.38 10.14
N ASP A 98 -4.46 5.24 11.47
CA ASP A 98 -5.12 6.15 12.39
C ASP A 98 -4.56 7.58 12.24
N GLU A 99 -5.44 8.58 12.23
CA GLU A 99 -5.07 10.00 12.14
C GLU A 99 -4.37 10.42 13.43
N GLN A 100 -3.04 10.42 13.39
CA GLN A 100 -2.23 11.05 14.43
C GLN A 100 -2.08 12.54 14.11
N TRP A 101 -3.07 13.31 14.59
CA TRP A 101 -3.15 14.78 14.71
C TRP A 101 -3.68 15.58 13.53
#